data_AF-A0A4S4LK32-F1
#
_entry.id   AF-A0A4S4LK32-F1
#
_cell.length_a   1.000
_cell.length_b   1.000
_cell.length_c   1.000
_cell.angle_alpha   90.00
_cell.angle_beta   90.00
_cell.angle_gamma   90.00
#
_symmetry.space_group_name_H-M   'P 1'
#
loop_
_entity.id
_entity.type
_entity.pdbx_description
1 polymer ?
#
loop_
_entity_poly.entity_id
_entity_poly.type
_entity_poly.pdbx_seq_one_letter_code
_entity_poly.pdbx_strand_id
1 'polypeptide(L)'
;MGLGKLVATAAAWRESQEMRVSSQHEREDPQAALLGVEASSDGPISHSVPRRSYGATESGIEQGYGGMSRTHSPETYRNALLARVPEDRAVDEEEDEIDEELFLEERGIYIGSYKYLVSLYTLVPVVCTFLWFILAFLPPLLWHTQTPAYPAPFPELLISTSLWSLSHLLSTPLYTLASAVLPPLPSTLISTALHVLLRTFLRLAALPLLRIRHHMDYPHPQPADPAFWRVWWLALGWSLAEVAVGVAQGYDQLALYQDVLVPAARVHELGSLTQDGAQSKQLPPRSSDSSEHGESSGSAHEGSTARANASDGETAASGARPDVLRQRRPSEAEMRLEVDRDLDQLVALKAREELEELYGIPFVRIPVFVSCLLRIASIVLSLGFMLLISAAYLSAPLSIQLYPTTSVASYHPPGPIFASNAAFYITFAVVFVLHLALSLLQTSMVLPRIGIHVVAYVGFLVGLGSVFAGLGMWGALA
;
A
#
# COMPACT_ATOMS: atom_id res chain seq x y z
N MET A 1 -7.12 -10.81 -2.08
CA MET A 1 -6.37 -11.04 -0.82
C MET A 1 -6.36 -9.72 -0.07
N GLY A 2 -6.79 -9.70 1.20
CA GLY A 2 -7.14 -8.44 1.88
C GLY A 2 -5.93 -7.61 2.31
N LEU A 3 -6.13 -6.29 2.43
CA LEU A 3 -5.19 -5.31 3.01
C LEU A 3 -4.50 -5.80 4.29
N GLY A 4 -5.11 -6.71 5.06
CA GLY A 4 -4.48 -7.33 6.23
C GLY A 4 -3.22 -8.15 5.92
N LYS A 5 -3.10 -8.78 4.74
CA LYS A 5 -1.86 -9.41 4.30
C LYS A 5 -0.80 -8.38 3.94
N LEU A 6 -1.19 -7.31 3.23
CA LEU A 6 -0.30 -6.19 2.90
C LEU A 6 0.18 -5.44 4.15
N VAL A 7 -0.68 -5.27 5.16
CA VAL A 7 -0.32 -4.68 6.45
C VAL A 7 0.55 -5.63 7.27
N ALA A 8 0.30 -6.95 7.22
CA ALA A 8 1.15 -7.94 7.87
C ALA A 8 2.53 -8.05 7.20
N THR A 9 2.60 -7.98 5.87
CA THR A 9 3.87 -7.95 5.14
C THR A 9 4.59 -6.62 5.31
N ALA A 10 3.89 -5.49 5.34
CA ALA A 10 4.48 -4.19 5.67
C ALA A 10 4.99 -4.12 7.11
N ALA A 11 4.28 -4.71 8.08
CA ALA A 11 4.74 -4.82 9.46
C ALA A 11 5.98 -5.71 9.57
N ALA A 12 5.99 -6.87 8.90
CA ALA A 12 7.17 -7.74 8.82
C ALA A 12 8.36 -7.05 8.12
N TRP A 13 8.09 -6.25 7.08
CA TRP A 13 9.11 -5.45 6.39
C TRP A 13 9.67 -4.34 7.29
N ARG A 14 8.83 -3.66 8.08
CA ARG A 14 9.26 -2.66 9.05
C ARG A 14 10.12 -3.27 10.16
N GLU A 15 9.75 -4.43 10.67
CA GLU A 15 10.53 -5.17 11.67
C GLU A 15 11.90 -5.59 11.10
N SER A 16 11.96 -5.97 9.82
CA SER A 16 13.22 -6.23 9.08
C SER A 16 14.08 -4.97 8.92
N GLN A 17 13.47 -3.81 8.64
CA GLN A 17 14.17 -2.51 8.58
C GLN A 17 14.77 -2.11 9.94
N GLU A 18 14.05 -2.30 11.04
CA GLU A 18 14.55 -2.01 12.40
C GLU A 18 15.72 -2.94 12.79
N MET A 19 15.69 -4.22 12.35
CA MET A 19 16.83 -5.14 12.49
C MET A 19 18.04 -4.70 11.66
N ARG A 20 17.84 -4.13 10.46
CA ARG A 20 18.94 -3.57 9.63
C ARG A 20 19.61 -2.38 10.29
N VAL A 21 18.85 -1.45 10.85
CA VAL A 21 19.42 -0.28 11.56
C VAL A 21 20.21 -0.72 12.79
N SER A 22 19.70 -1.72 13.52
CA SER A 22 20.37 -2.27 14.71
C SER A 22 21.69 -2.99 14.36
N SER A 23 21.70 -3.80 13.30
CA SER A 23 22.90 -4.53 12.86
C SER A 23 23.94 -3.64 12.17
N GLN A 24 23.54 -2.48 11.63
CA GLN A 24 24.48 -1.48 11.13
C GLN A 24 25.19 -0.73 12.28
N HIS A 25 24.48 -0.44 13.36
CA HIS A 25 25.07 0.22 14.54
C HIS A 25 26.06 -0.70 15.27
N GLU A 26 25.84 -2.02 15.26
CA GLU A 26 26.75 -3.01 15.84
C GLU A 26 28.07 -3.18 15.06
N ARG A 27 28.15 -2.66 13.82
CA ARG A 27 29.37 -2.71 12.99
C ARG A 27 30.26 -1.47 13.09
N GLU A 28 29.83 -0.41 13.77
CA GLU A 28 30.59 0.84 13.86
C GLU A 28 31.53 0.94 15.08
N ASP A 29 31.59 -0.08 15.95
CA ASP A 29 32.58 -0.17 17.04
C ASP A 29 33.64 -1.26 16.84
N PRO A 30 34.66 -1.08 15.96
CA PRO A 30 35.71 -2.06 15.77
C PRO A 30 36.84 -1.99 16.83
N GLN A 31 36.66 -1.34 18.00
CA GLN A 31 37.76 -1.15 18.96
C GLN A 31 37.53 -1.56 20.43
N ALA A 32 36.37 -2.07 20.83
CA ALA A 32 36.10 -2.34 22.25
C ALA A 32 36.06 -3.82 22.70
N ALA A 33 36.12 -4.80 21.79
CA ALA A 33 35.93 -6.21 22.17
C ALA A 33 37.16 -7.08 21.87
N LEU A 34 38.23 -6.85 22.62
CA LEU A 34 39.36 -7.76 22.69
C LEU A 34 39.81 -7.86 24.14
N LEU A 35 39.05 -8.60 24.97
CA LEU A 35 39.47 -9.24 26.22
C LEU A 35 38.30 -10.03 26.87
N GLY A 36 38.53 -11.33 27.14
CA GLY A 36 37.73 -12.19 28.05
C GLY A 36 36.86 -13.22 27.34
N VAL A 37 37.33 -14.43 27.01
CA VAL A 37 37.56 -15.64 27.86
C VAL A 37 36.25 -16.34 28.31
N GLU A 38 36.04 -17.50 27.67
CA GLU A 38 35.46 -18.78 28.12
C GLU A 38 34.35 -18.83 29.20
N ALA A 39 33.21 -19.44 28.82
CA ALA A 39 32.67 -20.59 29.56
C ALA A 39 31.68 -21.41 28.71
N SER A 40 31.93 -22.72 28.72
CA SER A 40 31.16 -23.83 28.14
C SER A 40 29.77 -24.01 28.79
N SER A 41 28.78 -24.41 27.99
CA SER A 41 27.59 -25.13 28.47
C SER A 41 26.90 -25.87 27.32
N ASP A 42 27.10 -27.18 27.27
CA ASP A 42 26.32 -28.17 26.52
C ASP A 42 24.82 -28.14 26.89
N GLY A 43 23.94 -28.45 25.93
CA GLY A 43 22.53 -28.75 26.20
C GLY A 43 21.60 -28.67 24.98
N PRO A 44 21.08 -29.80 24.47
CA PRO A 44 20.30 -29.88 23.24
C PRO A 44 18.78 -29.76 23.50
N ILE A 45 17.99 -29.42 22.46
CA ILE A 45 16.74 -30.10 22.05
C ILE A 45 16.10 -29.36 20.87
N SER A 46 15.74 -30.17 19.89
CA SER A 46 15.00 -29.93 18.66
C SER A 46 13.69 -29.15 18.80
N HIS A 47 13.38 -28.30 17.82
CA HIS A 47 12.04 -28.26 17.22
C HIS A 47 12.13 -28.02 15.71
N SER A 48 11.89 -29.09 14.96
CA SER A 48 11.70 -29.12 13.53
C SER A 48 10.44 -28.35 13.13
N VAL A 49 10.59 -27.28 12.34
CA VAL A 49 9.47 -26.66 11.61
C VAL A 49 9.40 -27.30 10.23
N PRO A 50 8.24 -27.85 9.80
CA PRO A 50 8.14 -28.52 8.52
C PRO A 50 8.19 -27.51 7.37
N ARG A 51 9.29 -27.54 6.61
CA ARG A 51 9.38 -26.98 5.26
C ARG A 51 8.42 -27.74 4.35
N ARG A 52 7.31 -27.10 3.95
CA ARG A 52 6.53 -27.55 2.79
C ARG A 52 7.20 -27.06 1.52
N SER A 53 7.89 -28.00 0.87
CA SER A 53 8.24 -27.96 -0.55
C SER A 53 6.96 -27.86 -1.38
N TYR A 54 6.93 -26.96 -2.36
CA TYR A 54 5.94 -26.96 -3.44
C TYR A 54 6.68 -27.13 -4.77
N GLY A 55 6.67 -28.36 -5.26
CA GLY A 55 6.85 -28.70 -6.67
C GLY A 55 5.50 -29.17 -7.22
N ALA A 56 5.30 -28.90 -8.50
CA ALA A 56 4.19 -29.35 -9.37
C ALA A 56 3.89 -30.86 -9.20
N THR A 57 2.71 -31.40 -9.47
CA THR A 57 1.72 -31.27 -10.56
C THR A 57 0.43 -31.92 -10.05
N GLU A 58 -0.77 -31.56 -10.54
CA GLU A 58 -1.71 -32.56 -11.08
C GLU A 58 -2.97 -31.89 -11.69
N SER A 59 -3.33 -32.42 -12.83
CA SER A 59 -4.51 -32.24 -13.66
C SER A 59 -5.83 -32.51 -12.95
N GLY A 60 -6.83 -31.65 -13.21
CA GLY A 60 -8.23 -31.91 -12.86
C GLY A 60 -9.16 -31.03 -13.68
N ILE A 61 -9.83 -31.65 -14.64
CA ILE A 61 -10.80 -31.09 -15.58
C ILE A 61 -12.02 -30.58 -14.81
N GLU A 62 -12.43 -29.32 -15.02
CA GLU A 62 -13.84 -28.94 -15.03
C GLU A 62 -14.10 -27.62 -15.78
N GLN A 63 -15.23 -27.61 -16.48
CA GLN A 63 -15.60 -26.74 -17.58
C GLN A 63 -16.26 -25.43 -17.12
N GLY A 64 -15.97 -24.35 -17.86
CA GLY A 64 -16.96 -23.31 -18.19
C GLY A 64 -17.09 -22.15 -17.20
N TYR A 65 -16.49 -21.00 -17.53
CA TYR A 65 -17.16 -19.79 -18.03
C TYR A 65 -16.11 -18.70 -18.25
N GLY A 66 -16.16 -18.09 -19.44
CA GLY A 66 -15.12 -17.23 -19.99
C GLY A 66 -14.87 -15.94 -19.19
N GLY A 67 -13.62 -15.78 -18.76
CA GLY A 67 -13.01 -14.49 -18.46
C GLY A 67 -11.97 -14.21 -19.54
N MET A 68 -12.11 -13.07 -20.23
CA MET A 68 -11.22 -12.62 -21.28
C MET A 68 -9.82 -12.34 -20.70
N SER A 69 -8.96 -13.36 -20.67
CA SER A 69 -7.52 -13.11 -20.68
C SER A 69 -7.21 -12.37 -21.96
N ARG A 70 -6.73 -11.13 -21.84
CA ARG A 70 -5.94 -10.48 -22.89
C ARG A 70 -4.62 -11.21 -23.02
N THR A 71 -4.66 -12.45 -23.51
CA THR A 71 -3.50 -13.07 -24.14
C THR A 71 -3.29 -12.30 -25.43
N HIS A 72 -2.35 -11.35 -25.40
CA HIS A 72 -1.83 -10.76 -26.62
C HIS A 72 -1.36 -11.92 -27.52
N SER A 73 -1.94 -11.95 -28.73
CA SER A 73 -1.64 -12.97 -29.72
C SER A 73 -0.16 -12.90 -30.10
N PRO A 74 0.57 -14.03 -30.18
CA PRO A 74 1.98 -14.05 -30.58
C PRO A 74 2.22 -13.64 -32.05
N GLU A 75 1.19 -13.20 -32.77
CA GLU A 75 1.27 -12.81 -34.17
C GLU A 75 1.87 -11.40 -34.40
N THR A 76 2.02 -10.55 -33.37
CA THR A 76 2.66 -9.23 -33.52
C THR A 76 4.13 -9.34 -33.96
N TYR A 77 4.82 -10.43 -33.59
CA TYR A 77 6.23 -10.63 -33.96
C TYR A 77 6.43 -11.11 -35.40
N ARG A 78 5.36 -11.49 -36.13
CA ARG A 78 5.49 -12.04 -37.49
C ARG A 78 5.47 -10.98 -38.60
N ASN A 79 5.02 -9.76 -38.30
CA ASN A 79 4.91 -8.69 -39.30
C ASN A 79 6.16 -7.79 -39.42
N ALA A 80 7.17 -7.98 -38.58
CA ALA A 80 8.40 -7.18 -38.58
C ALA A 80 9.36 -7.45 -39.78
N LEU A 81 9.03 -8.40 -40.67
CA LEU A 81 9.87 -8.78 -41.82
C LEU A 81 9.33 -8.35 -43.19
N LEU A 82 8.16 -7.70 -43.24
CA LEU A 82 7.69 -7.08 -44.48
C LEU A 82 8.31 -5.68 -44.59
N ALA A 83 9.16 -5.49 -45.60
CA ALA A 83 9.92 -4.27 -45.86
C ALA A 83 9.02 -3.03 -45.83
N ARG A 84 9.18 -2.22 -44.76
CA ARG A 84 8.51 -0.93 -44.54
C ARG A 84 8.89 0.02 -45.68
N VAL A 85 7.87 0.50 -46.41
CA VAL A 85 8.02 1.52 -47.45
C VAL A 85 8.54 2.81 -46.79
N PRO A 86 9.51 3.53 -47.38
CA PRO A 86 10.03 4.76 -46.81
C PRO A 86 8.98 5.86 -46.96
N GLU A 87 8.23 6.12 -45.90
CA GLU A 87 7.40 7.32 -45.78
C GLU A 87 8.24 8.43 -45.12
N ASP A 88 8.12 9.67 -45.62
CA ASP A 88 8.99 10.79 -45.29
C ASP A 88 8.91 11.16 -43.79
N ARG A 89 10.07 11.04 -43.13
CA ARG A 89 10.32 11.14 -41.69
C ARG A 89 10.30 12.57 -41.18
N ALA A 90 9.25 12.95 -40.46
CA ALA A 90 9.27 14.10 -39.55
C ALA A 90 8.31 13.96 -38.35
N VAL A 91 7.73 12.77 -38.11
CA VAL A 91 6.64 12.57 -37.13
C VAL A 91 6.94 11.43 -36.11
N ASP A 92 8.06 10.74 -36.19
CA ASP A 92 8.24 9.45 -35.48
C ASP A 92 8.86 9.54 -34.07
N GLU A 93 9.30 10.72 -33.59
CA GLU A 93 9.94 10.82 -32.25
C GLU A 93 8.96 10.50 -31.10
N GLU A 94 7.66 10.82 -31.24
CA GLU A 94 6.66 10.50 -30.21
C GLU A 94 6.28 9.01 -30.20
N GLU A 95 6.34 8.31 -31.34
CA GLU A 95 6.07 6.86 -31.39
C GLU A 95 7.19 6.07 -30.72
N ASP A 96 8.45 6.45 -30.95
CA ASP A 96 9.62 5.79 -30.36
C ASP A 96 9.63 5.92 -28.81
N GLU A 97 9.25 7.08 -28.24
CA GLU A 97 9.18 7.28 -26.78
C GLU A 97 8.12 6.39 -26.10
N ILE A 98 6.96 6.22 -26.74
CA ILE A 98 5.87 5.40 -26.21
C ILE A 98 6.27 3.93 -26.18
N ASP A 99 6.96 3.46 -27.23
CA ASP A 99 7.45 2.09 -27.31
C ASP A 99 8.55 1.80 -26.27
N GLU A 100 9.44 2.76 -26.01
CA GLU A 100 10.44 2.66 -24.94
C GLU A 100 9.81 2.60 -23.55
N GLU A 101 8.82 3.46 -23.26
CA GLU A 101 8.10 3.43 -21.98
C GLU A 101 7.41 2.08 -21.79
N LEU A 102 6.65 1.61 -22.77
CA LEU A 102 5.98 0.29 -22.73
C LEU A 102 6.97 -0.84 -22.48
N PHE A 103 8.12 -0.84 -23.15
CA PHE A 103 9.15 -1.85 -22.97
C PHE A 103 9.75 -1.86 -21.56
N LEU A 104 9.95 -0.69 -20.95
CA LEU A 104 10.40 -0.58 -19.56
C LEU A 104 9.32 -1.06 -18.60
N GLU A 105 8.06 -0.73 -18.85
CA GLU A 105 6.93 -1.20 -18.03
C GLU A 105 6.77 -2.71 -18.08
N GLU A 106 6.99 -3.35 -19.24
CA GLU A 106 7.03 -4.81 -19.35
C GLU A 106 8.14 -5.44 -18.50
N ARG A 107 9.25 -4.72 -18.30
CA ARG A 107 10.33 -5.11 -17.38
C ARG A 107 10.07 -4.67 -15.93
N GLY A 108 8.93 -4.02 -15.69
CA GLY A 108 8.54 -3.46 -14.42
C GLY A 108 9.52 -2.38 -13.95
N ILE A 109 10.06 -1.57 -14.87
CA ILE A 109 10.86 -0.36 -14.64
C ILE A 109 10.00 0.84 -15.03
N TYR A 110 9.97 1.88 -14.20
CA TYR A 110 9.11 3.05 -14.44
C TYR A 110 9.97 4.30 -14.63
N ILE A 111 9.59 5.12 -15.60
CA ILE A 111 10.25 6.41 -15.87
C ILE A 111 9.80 7.41 -14.80
N GLY A 112 10.74 7.97 -14.05
CA GLY A 112 10.43 9.02 -13.07
C GLY A 112 11.48 9.20 -11.98
N SER A 113 11.41 10.35 -11.30
CA SER A 113 12.22 10.63 -10.11
C SER A 113 11.40 10.30 -8.86
N TYR A 114 11.82 9.27 -8.12
CA TYR A 114 11.21 8.91 -6.83
C TYR A 114 11.14 10.10 -5.87
N LYS A 115 12.21 10.91 -5.79
CA LYS A 115 12.26 12.10 -4.94
C LYS A 115 11.17 13.12 -5.29
N TYR A 116 10.93 13.32 -6.59
CA TYR A 116 9.87 14.21 -7.05
C TYR A 116 8.48 13.66 -6.69
N LEU A 117 8.26 12.37 -6.90
CA LEU A 117 6.98 11.72 -6.59
C LEU A 117 6.67 11.73 -5.09
N VAL A 118 7.67 11.45 -4.24
CA VAL A 118 7.56 11.57 -2.78
C VAL A 118 7.27 13.01 -2.37
N SER A 119 7.98 13.98 -2.96
CA SER A 119 7.74 15.40 -2.72
C SER A 119 6.31 15.81 -3.09
N LEU A 120 5.81 15.36 -4.24
CA LEU A 120 4.43 15.61 -4.65
C LEU A 120 3.44 14.96 -3.68
N TYR A 121 3.71 13.73 -3.23
CA TYR A 121 2.88 13.02 -2.26
C TYR A 121 2.82 13.71 -0.88
N THR A 122 3.85 14.48 -0.48
CA THR A 122 3.79 15.28 0.76
C THR A 122 2.67 16.33 0.77
N LEU A 123 2.11 16.68 -0.40
CA LEU A 123 0.93 17.53 -0.51
C LEU A 123 -0.30 16.87 0.14
N VAL A 124 -0.41 15.54 0.13
CA VAL A 124 -1.56 14.81 0.69
C VAL A 124 -1.73 15.09 2.19
N PRO A 125 -0.76 14.82 3.08
CA PRO A 125 -0.90 15.14 4.50
C PRO A 125 -1.09 16.64 4.74
N VAL A 126 -0.40 17.51 3.99
CA VAL A 126 -0.53 18.97 4.15
C VAL A 126 -1.98 19.42 3.90
N VAL A 127 -2.60 18.99 2.79
CA VAL A 127 -4.00 19.33 2.48
C VAL A 127 -4.95 18.72 3.50
N CYS A 128 -4.72 17.48 3.93
CA CYS A 128 -5.57 16.84 4.93
C CYS A 128 -5.50 17.55 6.29
N THR A 129 -4.30 17.89 6.75
CA THR A 129 -4.09 18.65 7.99
C THR A 129 -4.72 20.03 7.90
N PHE A 130 -4.56 20.72 6.78
CA PHE A 130 -5.19 22.02 6.54
C PHE A 130 -6.73 21.93 6.59
N LEU A 131 -7.33 20.96 5.89
CA LEU A 131 -8.77 20.72 5.94
C LEU A 131 -9.24 20.35 7.35
N TRP A 132 -8.49 19.50 8.06
CA TRP A 132 -8.81 19.11 9.43
C TRP A 132 -8.83 20.32 10.37
N PHE A 133 -7.87 21.24 10.24
CA PHE A 133 -7.88 22.49 11.00
C PHE A 133 -9.07 23.37 10.65
N ILE A 134 -9.42 23.53 9.37
CA ILE A 134 -10.62 24.28 8.96
C ILE A 134 -11.86 23.68 9.64
N LEU A 135 -12.02 22.36 9.60
CA LEU A 135 -13.15 21.69 10.23
C LEU A 135 -13.13 21.80 11.76
N ALA A 136 -11.95 21.80 12.40
CA ALA A 136 -11.82 21.98 13.84
C ALA A 136 -12.30 23.38 14.32
N PHE A 137 -12.03 24.42 13.52
CA PHE A 137 -12.46 25.79 13.81
C PHE A 137 -13.85 26.14 13.27
N LEU A 138 -14.46 25.26 12.46
CA LEU A 138 -15.74 25.53 11.83
C LEU A 138 -16.88 25.75 12.84
N PRO A 139 -17.07 24.90 13.88
CA PRO A 139 -18.20 25.10 14.78
C PRO A 139 -18.22 26.40 15.59
N PRO A 140 -17.11 26.86 16.22
CA PRO A 140 -17.12 28.10 16.98
C PRO A 140 -17.29 29.31 16.06
N LEU A 141 -16.83 29.23 14.81
CA LEU A 141 -16.95 30.31 13.84
C LEU A 141 -18.40 30.48 13.35
N LEU A 142 -19.11 29.38 13.10
CA LEU A 142 -20.46 29.43 12.52
C LEU A 142 -21.58 29.48 13.57
N TRP A 143 -21.49 28.67 14.63
CA TRP A 143 -22.62 28.46 15.55
C TRP A 143 -22.40 29.01 16.96
N HIS A 144 -21.26 29.67 17.23
CA HIS A 144 -20.93 30.26 18.54
C HIS A 144 -21.16 29.27 19.70
N THR A 145 -20.86 27.99 19.48
CA THR A 145 -21.16 26.92 20.43
C THR A 145 -20.40 27.15 21.73
N GLN A 146 -21.09 27.06 22.87
CA GLN A 146 -20.43 27.20 24.17
C GLN A 146 -19.44 26.05 24.35
N THR A 147 -18.16 26.40 24.55
CA THR A 147 -17.13 25.40 24.83
C THR A 147 -17.40 24.80 26.22
N PRO A 148 -17.55 23.47 26.34
CA PRO A 148 -17.71 22.84 27.64
C PRO A 148 -16.48 23.09 28.51
N ALA A 149 -16.69 23.21 29.82
CA ALA A 149 -15.59 23.38 30.77
C ALA A 149 -14.59 22.22 30.67
N TYR A 150 -13.29 22.54 30.83
CA TYR A 150 -12.14 21.63 30.73
C TYR A 150 -12.41 20.21 31.27
N PRO A 151 -11.94 19.13 30.60
CA PRO A 151 -10.81 19.09 29.65
C PRO A 151 -11.16 18.85 28.17
N ALA A 152 -12.33 19.24 27.67
CA ALA A 152 -12.66 19.12 26.24
C ALA A 152 -11.68 19.94 25.36
N PRO A 153 -11.27 19.45 24.17
CA PRO A 153 -11.77 18.28 23.42
C PRO A 153 -10.91 17.01 23.56
N PHE A 154 -10.00 16.94 24.53
CA PHE A 154 -9.00 15.87 24.61
C PHE A 154 -9.60 14.45 24.82
N PRO A 155 -10.58 14.26 25.74
CA PRO A 155 -11.19 12.94 25.93
C PRO A 155 -11.90 12.43 24.68
N GLU A 156 -12.60 13.31 23.94
CA GLU A 156 -13.31 12.98 22.71
C GLU A 156 -12.33 12.46 21.65
N LEU A 157 -11.22 13.17 21.44
CA LEU A 157 -10.18 12.78 20.50
C LEU A 157 -9.52 11.44 20.89
N LEU A 158 -9.17 11.26 22.16
CA LEU A 158 -8.50 10.05 22.64
C LEU A 158 -9.41 8.81 22.58
N ILE A 159 -10.67 8.93 23.00
CA ILE A 159 -11.64 7.83 22.91
C ILE A 159 -11.94 7.51 21.44
N SER A 160 -12.09 8.51 20.58
CA SER A 160 -12.34 8.22 19.17
C SER A 160 -11.17 7.53 18.48
N THR A 161 -9.94 7.99 18.71
CA THR A 161 -8.74 7.40 18.10
C THR A 161 -8.49 5.99 18.63
N SER A 162 -8.68 5.75 19.92
CA SER A 162 -8.55 4.41 20.52
C SER A 162 -9.60 3.42 19.99
N LEU A 163 -10.86 3.83 19.85
CA LEU A 163 -11.91 2.98 19.27
C LEU A 163 -11.69 2.72 17.77
N TRP A 164 -11.17 3.71 17.04
CA TRP A 164 -10.73 3.52 15.66
C TRP A 164 -9.60 2.48 15.59
N SER A 165 -8.59 2.59 16.44
CA SER A 165 -7.45 1.66 16.48
C SER A 165 -7.89 0.25 16.86
N LEU A 166 -8.81 0.11 17.82
CA LEU A 166 -9.42 -1.17 18.17
C LEU A 166 -10.16 -1.78 16.97
N SER A 167 -10.96 -0.99 16.26
CA SER A 167 -11.63 -1.43 15.04
C SER A 167 -10.63 -1.91 13.98
N HIS A 168 -9.54 -1.16 13.79
CA HIS A 168 -8.49 -1.49 12.83
C HIS A 168 -7.78 -2.80 13.19
N LEU A 169 -7.37 -2.98 14.44
CA LEU A 169 -6.71 -4.20 14.92
C LEU A 169 -7.63 -5.43 14.82
N LEU A 170 -8.94 -5.25 15.00
CA LEU A 170 -9.92 -6.34 14.87
C LEU A 170 -10.25 -6.71 13.42
N SER A 171 -9.83 -5.94 12.42
CA SER A 171 -10.12 -6.25 11.01
C SER A 171 -9.49 -7.58 10.55
N THR A 172 -8.22 -7.81 10.88
CA THR A 172 -7.49 -9.03 10.57
C THR A 172 -8.09 -10.28 11.23
N PRO A 173 -8.34 -10.33 12.56
CA PRO A 173 -8.96 -11.50 13.17
C PRO A 173 -10.39 -11.75 12.68
N LEU A 174 -11.16 -10.71 12.34
CA LEU A 174 -12.47 -10.90 11.70
C LEU A 174 -12.35 -11.58 10.34
N TYR A 175 -11.36 -11.19 9.53
CA TYR A 175 -11.09 -11.83 8.25
C TYR A 175 -10.63 -13.28 8.42
N THR A 176 -9.71 -13.56 9.36
CA THR A 176 -9.22 -14.94 9.59
C THR A 176 -10.36 -15.86 10.04
N LEU A 177 -11.21 -15.39 10.96
CA LEU A 177 -12.40 -16.13 11.41
C LEU A 177 -13.38 -16.40 10.25
N ALA A 178 -13.67 -15.39 9.42
CA ALA A 178 -14.54 -15.57 8.26
C ALA A 178 -13.94 -16.56 7.25
N SER A 179 -12.64 -16.47 6.98
CA SER A 179 -11.94 -17.35 6.03
C SER A 179 -11.79 -18.79 6.53
N ALA A 180 -11.87 -19.03 7.85
CA ALA A 180 -11.84 -20.37 8.42
C ALA A 180 -13.15 -21.14 8.21
N VAL A 181 -14.28 -20.43 8.10
CA VAL A 181 -15.62 -21.02 7.99
C VAL A 181 -16.15 -21.01 6.56
N LEU A 182 -15.75 -20.03 5.74
CA LEU A 182 -16.37 -19.73 4.46
C LEU A 182 -15.35 -19.77 3.30
N PRO A 183 -15.82 -20.05 2.07
CA PRO A 183 -15.00 -19.92 0.85
C PRO A 183 -14.44 -18.49 0.65
N PRO A 184 -13.44 -18.28 -0.23
CA PRO A 184 -12.69 -17.01 -0.32
C PRO A 184 -13.55 -15.78 -0.73
N LEU A 185 -14.53 -15.97 -1.62
CA LEU A 185 -15.44 -14.89 -2.05
C LEU A 185 -16.40 -14.46 -0.92
N PRO A 186 -17.24 -15.36 -0.37
CA PRO A 186 -18.16 -14.99 0.71
C PRO A 186 -17.44 -14.60 2.00
N SER A 187 -16.26 -15.16 2.29
CA SER A 187 -15.48 -14.74 3.47
C SER A 187 -15.05 -13.27 3.40
N THR A 188 -14.67 -12.78 2.21
CA THR A 188 -14.32 -11.37 2.01
C THR A 188 -15.54 -10.46 2.21
N LEU A 189 -16.69 -10.83 1.64
CA LEU A 189 -17.93 -10.05 1.78
C LEU A 189 -18.43 -10.01 3.23
N ILE A 190 -18.48 -11.17 3.90
CA ILE A 190 -18.94 -11.30 5.28
C ILE A 190 -17.97 -10.62 6.24
N SER A 191 -16.66 -10.78 6.06
CA SER A 191 -15.65 -10.07 6.84
C SER A 191 -15.79 -8.55 6.69
N THR A 192 -15.99 -8.06 5.46
CA THR A 192 -16.20 -6.63 5.20
C THR A 192 -17.47 -6.13 5.90
N ALA A 193 -18.58 -6.87 5.80
CA ALA A 193 -19.84 -6.52 6.47
C ALA A 193 -19.70 -6.51 7.99
N LEU A 194 -19.06 -7.53 8.58
CA LEU A 194 -18.80 -7.59 10.02
C LEU A 194 -17.90 -6.45 10.49
N HIS A 195 -16.86 -6.13 9.71
CA HIS A 195 -15.96 -5.02 10.03
C HIS A 195 -16.69 -3.66 9.97
N VAL A 196 -17.50 -3.42 8.93
CA VAL A 196 -18.32 -2.19 8.81
C VAL A 196 -19.33 -2.09 9.96
N LEU A 197 -19.96 -3.21 10.34
CA LEU A 197 -20.88 -3.27 11.47
C LEU A 197 -20.17 -2.92 12.78
N LEU A 198 -19.02 -3.56 13.05
CA LEU A 198 -18.19 -3.28 14.22
C LEU A 198 -17.78 -1.81 14.26
N ARG A 199 -17.32 -1.26 13.13
CA ARG A 199 -16.89 0.14 13.01
C ARG A 199 -18.02 1.11 13.33
N THR A 200 -19.21 0.83 12.83
CA THR A 200 -20.43 1.64 13.06
C THR A 200 -20.89 1.51 14.51
N PHE A 201 -20.81 0.32 15.10
CA PHE A 201 -21.12 0.08 16.51
C PHE A 201 -20.13 0.79 17.45
N LEU A 202 -18.83 0.77 17.17
CA LEU A 202 -17.82 1.44 17.98
C LEU A 202 -17.97 2.97 17.93
N ARG A 203 -18.33 3.54 16.77
CA ARG A 203 -18.72 4.97 16.67
C ARG A 203 -19.90 5.29 17.58
N LEU A 204 -20.94 4.46 17.56
CA LEU A 204 -22.09 4.62 18.45
C LEU A 204 -21.69 4.48 19.93
N ALA A 205 -20.87 3.49 20.27
CA ALA A 205 -20.43 3.19 21.64
C ALA A 205 -19.58 4.31 22.25
N ALA A 206 -18.92 5.14 21.42
CA ALA A 206 -18.20 6.31 21.88
C ALA A 206 -19.10 7.32 22.60
N LEU A 207 -20.36 7.47 22.18
CA LEU A 207 -21.33 8.40 22.76
C LEU A 207 -21.66 8.09 24.24
N PRO A 208 -22.10 6.86 24.60
CA PRO A 208 -22.34 6.50 25.99
C PRO A 208 -21.05 6.41 26.81
N LEU A 209 -19.91 6.00 26.23
CA LEU A 209 -18.62 5.98 26.93
C LEU A 209 -18.19 7.38 27.40
N LEU A 210 -18.36 8.39 26.53
CA LEU A 210 -18.09 9.80 26.85
C LEU A 210 -19.21 10.46 27.67
N ARG A 211 -20.30 9.73 27.95
CA ARG A 211 -21.51 10.25 28.60
C ARG A 211 -22.01 11.54 27.93
N ILE A 212 -21.99 11.59 26.60
CA ILE A 212 -22.55 12.72 25.85
C ILE A 212 -24.06 12.66 26.03
N ARG A 213 -24.62 13.71 26.65
CA ARG A 213 -26.05 13.86 26.88
C ARG A 213 -26.54 15.12 26.21
N HIS A 214 -27.72 15.02 25.61
CA HIS A 214 -28.52 16.17 25.21
C HIS A 214 -29.00 16.85 26.49
N HIS A 215 -28.60 18.10 26.70
CA HIS A 215 -29.19 18.90 27.76
C HIS A 215 -30.58 19.23 27.23
N MET A 216 -31.61 18.65 27.84
CA MET A 216 -33.03 18.72 27.40
C MET A 216 -33.62 20.15 27.45
N ASP A 217 -32.76 21.17 27.36
CA ASP A 217 -33.08 22.58 27.25
C ASP A 217 -33.81 22.88 25.93
N TYR A 218 -33.52 22.10 24.88
CA TYR A 218 -34.17 22.23 23.58
C TYR A 218 -34.94 20.97 23.21
N PRO A 219 -36.10 21.12 22.53
CA PRO A 219 -36.85 19.97 22.06
C PRO A 219 -36.09 19.22 20.98
N HIS A 220 -35.20 19.83 20.20
CA HIS A 220 -34.42 19.14 19.17
C HIS A 220 -32.91 19.28 19.44
N PRO A 221 -32.07 18.33 18.98
CA PRO A 221 -30.63 18.53 18.96
C PRO A 221 -30.33 19.80 18.16
N GLN A 222 -29.79 20.79 18.84
CA GLN A 222 -29.43 22.09 18.27
C GLN A 222 -27.92 22.25 18.25
N PRO A 223 -27.37 23.07 17.33
CA PRO A 223 -25.93 23.31 17.27
C PRO A 223 -25.41 24.10 18.48
N ALA A 224 -26.32 24.70 19.27
CA ALA A 224 -26.03 25.39 20.51
C ALA A 224 -25.77 24.44 21.70
N ASP A 225 -26.20 23.17 21.64
CA ASP A 225 -25.95 22.21 22.71
C ASP A 225 -24.43 21.84 22.73
N PRO A 226 -23.76 21.85 23.89
CA PRO A 226 -22.39 21.34 24.01
C PRO A 226 -22.21 19.91 23.46
N ALA A 227 -23.26 19.09 23.38
CA ALA A 227 -23.23 17.78 22.76
C ALA A 227 -22.81 17.83 21.27
N PHE A 228 -23.26 18.84 20.52
CA PHE A 228 -22.88 19.02 19.11
C PHE A 228 -21.36 19.19 18.97
N TRP A 229 -20.77 20.07 19.79
CA TRP A 229 -19.32 20.28 19.83
C TRP A 229 -18.55 19.01 20.17
N ARG A 230 -19.00 18.24 21.17
CA ARG A 230 -18.33 17.00 21.58
C ARG A 230 -18.39 15.92 20.50
N VAL A 231 -19.55 15.77 19.86
CA VAL A 231 -19.73 14.86 18.72
C VAL A 231 -18.85 15.27 17.54
N TRP A 232 -18.72 16.57 17.29
CA TRP A 232 -17.87 17.11 16.24
C TRP A 232 -16.41 16.71 16.45
N TRP A 233 -15.88 16.93 17.65
CA TRP A 233 -14.51 16.54 18.02
C TRP A 233 -14.29 15.04 18.03
N LEU A 234 -15.28 14.27 18.47
CA LEU A 234 -15.27 12.81 18.36
C LEU A 234 -15.12 12.39 16.88
N ALA A 235 -15.91 12.99 15.98
CA ALA A 235 -15.82 12.69 14.56
C ALA A 235 -14.45 13.09 13.95
N LEU A 236 -13.90 14.24 14.36
CA LEU A 236 -12.57 14.69 13.96
C LEU A 236 -11.47 13.75 14.45
N GLY A 237 -11.57 13.24 15.68
CA GLY A 237 -10.63 12.24 16.22
C GLY A 237 -10.65 10.94 15.42
N TRP A 238 -11.84 10.48 15.04
CA TRP A 238 -12.00 9.30 14.17
C TRP A 238 -11.33 9.53 12.81
N SER A 239 -11.60 10.68 12.19
CA SER A 239 -11.05 11.02 10.89
C SER A 239 -9.53 11.21 10.92
N LEU A 240 -8.97 11.76 12.00
CA LEU A 240 -7.54 11.96 12.17
C LEU A 240 -6.79 10.64 12.13
N ALA A 241 -7.27 9.64 12.88
CA ALA A 241 -6.66 8.31 12.88
C ALA A 241 -6.76 7.63 11.51
N GLU A 242 -7.91 7.77 10.85
CA GLU A 242 -8.16 7.21 9.51
C GLU A 242 -7.23 7.81 8.44
N VAL A 243 -7.06 9.12 8.45
CA VAL A 243 -6.16 9.84 7.54
C VAL A 243 -4.72 9.51 7.85
N ALA A 244 -4.32 9.51 9.13
CA ALA A 244 -2.92 9.24 9.51
C ALA A 244 -2.47 7.87 9.01
N VAL A 245 -3.26 6.81 9.27
CA VAL A 245 -2.95 5.47 8.76
C VAL A 245 -3.05 5.41 7.24
N GLY A 246 -4.03 6.09 6.65
CA GLY A 246 -4.15 6.17 5.20
C GLY A 246 -2.95 6.83 4.50
N VAL A 247 -2.37 7.87 5.09
CA VAL A 247 -1.17 8.54 4.59
C VAL A 247 0.06 7.65 4.78
N ALA A 248 0.21 7.03 5.96
CA ALA A 248 1.30 6.09 6.21
C ALA A 248 1.31 4.93 5.20
N GLN A 249 0.15 4.29 5.00
CA GLN A 249 -0.03 3.24 3.99
C GLN A 249 0.33 3.71 2.58
N GLY A 250 0.05 4.96 2.23
CA GLY A 250 0.41 5.50 0.93
C GLY A 250 1.91 5.73 0.74
N TYR A 251 2.64 6.09 1.80
CA TYR A 251 4.09 6.12 1.77
C TYR A 251 4.69 4.72 1.67
N ASP A 252 4.15 3.74 2.38
CA ASP A 252 4.58 2.34 2.28
C ASP A 252 4.37 1.81 0.85
N GLN A 253 3.22 2.10 0.25
CA GLN A 253 2.91 1.77 -1.16
C GLN A 253 3.86 2.46 -2.13
N LEU A 254 4.26 3.69 -1.86
CA LEU A 254 5.19 4.44 -2.69
C LEU A 254 6.63 3.91 -2.59
N ALA A 255 7.04 3.49 -1.38
CA ALA A 255 8.38 2.94 -1.12
C ALA A 255 8.66 1.66 -1.93
N LEU A 256 7.62 0.90 -2.28
CA LEU A 256 7.73 -0.27 -3.18
C LEU A 256 8.30 0.06 -4.57
N TYR A 257 8.27 1.33 -4.97
CA TYR A 257 8.77 1.80 -6.27
C TYR A 257 10.15 2.47 -6.20
N GLN A 258 10.76 2.56 -5.01
CA GLN A 258 12.02 3.27 -4.81
C GLN A 258 13.15 2.75 -5.71
N ASP A 259 13.27 1.43 -5.86
CA ASP A 259 14.35 0.79 -6.63
C ASP A 259 14.04 0.68 -8.13
N VAL A 260 12.82 1.02 -8.52
CA VAL A 260 12.26 0.76 -9.85
C VAL A 260 12.14 2.03 -10.67
N LEU A 261 11.95 3.17 -10.01
CA LEU A 261 11.84 4.47 -10.64
C LEU A 261 13.22 4.95 -11.12
N VAL A 262 13.38 5.01 -12.43
CA VAL A 262 14.61 5.45 -13.08
C VAL A 262 14.41 6.85 -13.65
N PRO A 263 15.28 7.83 -13.33
CA PRO A 263 15.21 9.16 -13.94
C PRO A 263 15.31 9.08 -15.47
N ALA A 264 14.50 9.86 -16.19
CA ALA A 264 14.44 9.85 -17.66
C ALA A 264 15.82 9.98 -18.33
N ALA A 265 16.72 10.79 -17.77
CA ALA A 265 18.09 10.94 -18.28
C ALA A 265 18.89 9.62 -18.31
N ARG A 266 18.64 8.71 -17.37
CA ARG A 266 19.29 7.39 -17.31
C ARG A 266 18.60 6.36 -18.22
N VAL A 267 17.32 6.57 -18.54
CA VAL A 267 16.58 5.72 -19.47
C VAL A 267 17.21 5.76 -20.86
N HIS A 268 17.51 6.95 -21.37
CA HIS A 268 18.19 7.08 -22.67
C HIS A 268 19.58 6.40 -22.69
N GLU A 269 20.32 6.43 -21.58
CA GLU A 269 21.61 5.72 -21.43
C GLU A 269 21.43 4.20 -21.46
N LEU A 270 20.40 3.68 -20.78
CA LEU A 270 20.04 2.26 -20.80
C LEU A 270 19.54 1.81 -22.18
N GLY A 271 18.77 2.66 -22.86
CA GLY A 271 18.31 2.46 -24.24
C GLY A 271 19.49 2.34 -25.19
N SER A 272 20.43 3.29 -25.15
CA SER A 272 21.62 3.28 -26.00
C SER A 272 22.51 2.05 -25.75
N LEU A 273 22.73 1.67 -24.48
CA LEU A 273 23.52 0.47 -24.14
C LEU A 273 22.86 -0.83 -24.65
N THR A 274 21.53 -0.90 -24.60
CA THR A 274 20.78 -2.06 -25.09
C THR A 274 20.84 -2.13 -26.62
N GLN A 275 20.73 -0.99 -27.30
CA GLN A 275 20.81 -0.89 -28.76
C GLN A 275 22.20 -1.25 -29.29
N ASP A 276 23.26 -0.76 -28.63
CA ASP A 276 24.65 -1.09 -28.96
C ASP A 276 24.95 -2.58 -28.75
N GLY A 277 24.42 -3.17 -27.67
CA GLY A 277 24.54 -4.60 -27.39
C GLY A 277 23.83 -5.49 -28.41
N ALA A 278 22.69 -5.02 -28.96
CA ALA A 278 21.97 -5.72 -30.02
C ALA A 278 22.70 -5.64 -31.36
N GLN A 279 23.27 -4.48 -31.71
CA GLN A 279 24.07 -4.32 -32.94
C GLN A 279 25.37 -5.12 -32.89
N SER A 280 26.03 -5.20 -31.73
CA SER A 280 27.27 -5.99 -31.57
C SER A 280 27.08 -7.50 -31.78
N LYS A 281 25.85 -8.03 -31.72
CA LYS A 281 25.56 -9.46 -31.97
C LYS A 281 25.30 -9.80 -33.44
N GLN A 282 25.22 -8.81 -34.32
CA GLN A 282 25.34 -9.07 -35.76
C GLN A 282 26.82 -9.32 -36.08
N LEU A 283 27.26 -10.57 -35.87
CA LEU A 283 28.53 -11.02 -36.43
C LEU A 283 28.57 -10.66 -37.92
N PRO A 284 29.70 -10.14 -38.43
CA PRO A 284 29.84 -9.85 -39.85
C PRO A 284 29.50 -11.12 -40.63
N PRO A 285 28.73 -11.03 -41.74
CA PRO A 285 28.38 -12.17 -42.54
C PRO A 285 29.68 -12.88 -42.91
N ARG A 286 29.85 -14.08 -42.36
CA ARG A 286 30.97 -14.97 -42.63
C ARG A 286 30.94 -15.18 -44.14
N SER A 287 31.82 -14.48 -44.84
CA SER A 287 32.03 -14.64 -46.27
C SER A 287 32.27 -16.12 -46.51
N SER A 288 31.33 -16.74 -47.20
CA SER A 288 31.44 -18.06 -47.77
C SER A 288 32.55 -18.02 -48.83
N ASP A 289 33.80 -18.14 -48.37
CA ASP A 289 34.91 -18.53 -49.23
C ASP A 289 34.77 -20.03 -49.49
N SER A 290 34.12 -20.31 -50.61
CA SER A 290 34.25 -21.55 -51.34
C SER A 290 35.68 -21.66 -51.86
N SER A 291 36.56 -22.31 -51.10
CA SER A 291 37.82 -22.84 -51.62
C SER A 291 37.82 -24.36 -51.48
N GLU A 292 37.39 -25.02 -52.56
CA GLU A 292 37.82 -26.36 -52.91
C GLU A 292 39.36 -26.41 -52.94
N HIS A 293 39.97 -27.35 -52.21
CA HIS A 293 41.07 -28.20 -52.71
C HIS A 293 41.73 -29.02 -51.60
N GLY A 294 41.84 -30.33 -51.87
CA GLY A 294 43.10 -31.03 -51.69
C GLY A 294 43.26 -31.90 -50.44
N GLU A 295 42.82 -33.15 -50.55
CA GLU A 295 43.41 -34.28 -49.84
C GLU A 295 44.92 -34.36 -50.10
N SER A 296 45.74 -34.52 -49.05
CA SER A 296 47.00 -35.27 -49.18
C SER A 296 47.55 -35.71 -47.83
N SER A 297 47.81 -37.00 -47.78
CA SER A 297 48.39 -37.79 -46.71
C SER A 297 49.81 -37.37 -46.30
N GLY A 298 50.11 -37.56 -45.00
CA GLY A 298 51.32 -38.24 -44.53
C GLY A 298 52.66 -37.49 -44.58
N SER A 299 53.32 -37.39 -43.43
CA SER A 299 54.58 -38.13 -43.17
C SER A 299 55.30 -37.57 -41.95
N ALA A 300 55.94 -38.48 -41.23
CA ALA A 300 56.87 -38.22 -40.15
C ALA A 300 58.27 -37.89 -40.69
N HIS A 301 58.98 -36.99 -40.01
CA HIS A 301 60.44 -36.95 -39.78
C HIS A 301 60.67 -35.74 -38.85
N GLU A 302 61.16 -35.86 -37.62
CA GLU A 302 62.46 -36.39 -37.17
C GLU A 302 63.67 -35.64 -37.77
N GLY A 303 64.33 -34.84 -36.92
CA GLY A 303 65.78 -34.64 -36.97
C GLY A 303 66.32 -33.25 -37.29
N SER A 304 67.09 -32.72 -36.32
CA SER A 304 68.36 -31.98 -36.53
C SER A 304 68.26 -30.51 -36.99
N THR A 305 69.07 -29.52 -36.57
CA THR A 305 70.15 -29.33 -35.60
C THR A 305 70.45 -27.82 -35.51
N ALA A 306 70.89 -27.38 -34.34
CA ALA A 306 71.93 -26.37 -34.07
C ALA A 306 71.94 -25.00 -34.80
N ARG A 307 71.73 -23.93 -34.01
CA ARG A 307 72.70 -22.80 -33.84
C ARG A 307 72.20 -21.90 -32.70
N ALA A 308 72.77 -21.98 -31.50
CA ALA A 308 73.94 -21.23 -31.06
C ALA A 308 73.80 -19.71 -31.32
N ASN A 309 73.30 -19.00 -30.32
CA ASN A 309 73.78 -17.67 -29.96
C ASN A 309 73.66 -17.51 -28.45
N ALA A 310 74.80 -17.77 -27.79
CA ALA A 310 75.08 -17.36 -26.44
C ALA A 310 75.40 -15.86 -26.48
N SER A 311 74.64 -15.08 -25.71
CA SER A 311 75.14 -13.84 -25.13
C SER A 311 74.56 -13.74 -23.74
N ASP A 312 75.42 -14.10 -22.80
CA ASP A 312 75.26 -13.92 -21.36
C ASP A 312 74.83 -12.49 -21.03
N GLY A 313 73.81 -12.41 -20.19
CA GLY A 313 73.20 -11.19 -19.68
C GLY A 313 72.37 -11.52 -18.45
N GLU A 314 73.02 -12.17 -17.49
CA GLU A 314 72.51 -12.55 -16.19
C GLU A 314 72.09 -11.30 -15.39
N THR A 315 70.80 -10.97 -15.40
CA THR A 315 70.14 -10.32 -14.27
C THR A 315 68.79 -10.99 -14.06
N ALA A 316 68.77 -11.87 -13.07
CA ALA A 316 67.61 -12.54 -12.55
C ALA A 316 66.57 -11.51 -12.06
N ALA A 317 65.52 -11.30 -12.85
CA ALA A 317 64.24 -10.78 -12.37
C ALA A 317 63.17 -11.76 -12.83
N SER A 318 62.89 -12.68 -11.91
CA SER A 318 61.90 -13.75 -11.97
C SER A 318 60.60 -13.31 -12.65
N GLY A 319 60.21 -14.06 -13.69
CA GLY A 319 58.90 -13.99 -14.31
C GLY A 319 57.81 -14.41 -13.33
N ALA A 320 57.32 -13.45 -12.56
CA ALA A 320 56.05 -13.58 -11.86
C ALA A 320 54.93 -13.39 -12.88
N ARG A 321 54.49 -14.50 -13.48
CA ARG A 321 53.15 -14.56 -14.09
C ARG A 321 52.17 -14.14 -12.98
N PRO A 322 51.41 -13.05 -13.14
CA PRO A 322 50.42 -12.70 -12.15
C PRO A 322 49.35 -13.78 -12.26
N ASP A 323 49.24 -14.57 -11.19
CA ASP A 323 48.23 -15.60 -10.96
C ASP A 323 46.88 -14.88 -10.75
N VAL A 324 46.42 -14.19 -11.79
CA VAL A 324 45.17 -13.42 -11.82
C VAL A 324 44.06 -14.43 -12.08
N LEU A 325 42.98 -14.34 -11.30
CA LEU A 325 41.84 -15.26 -11.22
C LEU A 325 41.97 -16.40 -10.20
N ARG A 326 42.62 -16.13 -9.06
CA ARG A 326 42.22 -16.81 -7.82
C ARG A 326 40.81 -16.33 -7.46
N GLN A 327 39.81 -16.96 -8.06
CA GLN A 327 38.38 -16.78 -7.77
C GLN A 327 38.21 -16.88 -6.26
N ARG A 328 38.11 -15.71 -5.61
CA ARG A 328 37.75 -15.59 -4.21
C ARG A 328 36.36 -16.22 -4.10
N ARG A 329 36.30 -17.45 -3.57
CA ARG A 329 35.02 -18.08 -3.29
C ARG A 329 34.25 -17.15 -2.35
N PRO A 330 33.03 -16.71 -2.71
CA PRO A 330 32.23 -15.87 -1.84
C PRO A 330 32.08 -16.62 -0.51
N SER A 331 32.27 -15.90 0.58
CA SER A 331 32.10 -16.50 1.91
C SER A 331 30.63 -16.92 2.10
N GLU A 332 30.36 -17.95 2.90
CA GLU A 332 28.97 -18.38 3.16
C GLU A 332 28.10 -17.22 3.70
N ALA A 333 28.69 -16.31 4.47
CA ALA A 333 28.02 -15.11 4.96
C ALA A 333 27.64 -14.12 3.84
N GLU A 334 28.50 -13.96 2.83
CA GLU A 334 28.24 -13.13 1.66
C GLU A 334 27.12 -13.73 0.80
N MET A 335 27.14 -15.04 0.62
CA MET A 335 26.07 -15.77 -0.08
C MET A 335 24.72 -15.66 0.64
N ARG A 336 24.71 -15.76 1.98
CA ARG A 336 23.48 -15.56 2.78
C ARG A 336 22.94 -14.14 2.62
N LEU A 337 23.81 -13.14 2.66
CA LEU A 337 23.43 -11.73 2.47
C LEU A 337 22.86 -11.49 1.06
N GLU A 338 23.45 -12.08 0.03
CA GLU A 338 22.93 -12.01 -1.33
C GLU A 338 21.54 -12.66 -1.45
N VAL A 339 21.36 -13.84 -0.87
CA VAL A 339 20.06 -14.54 -0.83
C VAL A 339 19.01 -13.72 -0.08
N ASP A 340 19.36 -13.13 1.07
CA ASP A 340 18.44 -12.29 1.83
C ASP A 340 18.04 -11.04 1.03
N ARG A 341 19.00 -10.42 0.31
CA ARG A 341 18.73 -9.28 -0.57
C ARG A 341 17.81 -9.66 -1.73
N ASP A 342 18.07 -10.79 -2.37
CA ASP A 342 17.27 -11.26 -3.50
C ASP A 342 15.85 -11.67 -3.03
N LEU A 343 15.73 -12.23 -1.82
CA LEU A 343 14.43 -12.51 -1.20
C LEU A 343 13.65 -11.22 -0.92
N ASP A 344 14.30 -10.19 -0.39
CA ASP A 344 13.69 -8.89 -0.15
C ASP A 344 13.23 -8.24 -1.46
N GLN A 345 14.03 -8.36 -2.53
CA GLN A 345 13.65 -7.89 -3.86
C GLN A 345 12.43 -8.64 -4.40
N LEU A 346 12.36 -9.97 -4.24
CA LEU A 346 11.19 -10.76 -4.64
C LEU A 346 9.94 -10.41 -3.84
N VAL A 347 10.08 -10.13 -2.54
CA VAL A 347 8.96 -9.68 -1.69
C VAL A 347 8.46 -8.31 -2.15
N ALA A 348 9.36 -7.37 -2.44
CA ALA A 348 9.00 -6.05 -2.95
C ALA A 348 8.31 -6.14 -4.33
N LEU A 349 8.86 -6.96 -5.24
CA LEU A 349 8.27 -7.22 -6.57
C LEU A 349 6.85 -7.76 -6.45
N LYS A 350 6.65 -8.78 -5.60
CA LYS A 350 5.34 -9.37 -5.36
C LYS A 350 4.36 -8.37 -4.73
N ALA A 351 4.79 -7.62 -3.73
CA ALA A 351 3.94 -6.62 -3.09
C ALA A 351 3.51 -5.53 -4.08
N ARG A 352 4.40 -5.15 -5.00
CA ARG A 352 4.10 -4.23 -6.10
C ARG A 352 3.08 -4.83 -7.07
N GLU A 353 3.29 -6.05 -7.54
CA GLU A 353 2.35 -6.76 -8.43
C GLU A 353 0.95 -6.87 -7.80
N GLU A 354 0.84 -7.26 -6.53
CA GLU A 354 -0.43 -7.33 -5.80
C GLU A 354 -1.12 -5.94 -5.71
N LEU A 355 -0.33 -4.87 -5.57
CA LEU A 355 -0.84 -3.50 -5.55
C LEU A 355 -1.35 -3.03 -6.92
N GLU A 356 -0.62 -3.38 -7.97
CA GLU A 356 -0.99 -3.08 -9.36
C GLU A 356 -2.24 -3.85 -9.77
N GLU A 357 -2.35 -5.12 -9.38
CA GLU A 357 -3.57 -5.92 -9.56
C GLU A 357 -4.76 -5.30 -8.81
N LEU A 358 -4.53 -4.80 -7.58
CA LEU A 358 -5.57 -4.19 -6.75
C LEU A 358 -6.16 -2.91 -7.36
N TYR A 359 -5.32 -2.04 -7.92
CA TYR A 359 -5.76 -0.78 -8.52
C TYR A 359 -6.07 -0.90 -10.02
N GLY A 360 -5.59 -1.95 -10.68
CA GLY A 360 -5.62 -2.14 -12.13
C GLY A 360 -4.61 -1.29 -12.90
N ILE A 361 -3.83 -0.46 -12.21
CA ILE A 361 -2.78 0.42 -12.77
C ILE A 361 -1.61 0.56 -11.80
N PRO A 362 -0.39 0.88 -12.29
CA PRO A 362 0.75 1.25 -11.45
C PRO A 362 0.40 2.36 -10.47
N PHE A 363 0.76 2.18 -9.20
CA PHE A 363 0.44 3.15 -8.15
C PHE A 363 1.09 4.52 -8.44
N VAL A 364 2.27 4.52 -9.06
CA VAL A 364 3.00 5.72 -9.49
C VAL A 364 2.26 6.55 -10.54
N ARG A 365 1.36 5.93 -11.31
CA ARG A 365 0.51 6.61 -12.31
C ARG A 365 -0.76 7.20 -11.71
N ILE A 366 -1.11 6.85 -10.46
CA ILE A 366 -2.28 7.43 -9.80
C ILE A 366 -1.98 8.89 -9.47
N PRO A 367 -2.74 9.86 -10.02
CA PRO A 367 -2.48 11.26 -9.74
C PRO A 367 -2.67 11.57 -8.25
N VAL A 368 -1.75 12.33 -7.67
CA VAL A 368 -1.76 12.67 -6.23
C VAL A 368 -3.04 13.38 -5.80
N PHE A 369 -3.70 14.11 -6.70
CA PHE A 369 -5.00 14.74 -6.42
C PHE A 369 -6.08 13.70 -6.06
N VAL A 370 -6.03 12.50 -6.63
CA VAL A 370 -6.99 11.41 -6.34
C VAL A 370 -6.74 10.86 -4.95
N SER A 371 -5.48 10.66 -4.58
CA SER A 371 -5.11 10.28 -3.22
C SER A 371 -5.57 11.34 -2.22
N CYS A 372 -5.38 12.62 -2.53
CA CYS A 372 -5.89 13.73 -1.72
C CYS A 372 -7.42 13.67 -1.58
N LEU A 373 -8.14 13.54 -2.70
CA LEU A 373 -9.60 13.45 -2.70
C LEU A 373 -10.11 12.25 -1.90
N LEU A 374 -9.45 11.10 -1.97
CA LEU A 374 -9.81 9.91 -1.19
C LEU A 374 -9.67 10.16 0.31
N ARG A 375 -8.63 10.87 0.75
CA ARG A 375 -8.44 11.24 2.16
C ARG A 375 -9.45 12.30 2.62
N ILE A 376 -9.72 13.30 1.79
CA ILE A 376 -10.78 14.28 2.05
C ILE A 376 -12.15 13.59 2.17
N ALA A 377 -12.47 12.69 1.25
CA ALA A 377 -13.71 11.91 1.28
C ALA A 377 -13.85 11.12 2.58
N SER A 378 -12.77 10.49 3.04
CA SER A 378 -12.73 9.77 4.32
C SER A 378 -13.02 10.68 5.53
N ILE A 379 -12.43 11.88 5.57
CA ILE A 379 -12.71 12.88 6.63
C ILE A 379 -14.19 13.27 6.62
N VAL A 380 -14.70 13.67 5.46
CA VAL A 380 -16.08 14.16 5.29
C VAL A 380 -17.08 13.04 5.60
N LEU A 381 -16.84 11.82 5.13
CA LEU A 381 -17.70 10.66 5.39
C LEU A 381 -17.71 10.28 6.87
N SER A 382 -16.56 10.28 7.53
CA SER A 382 -16.49 10.03 8.98
C SER A 382 -17.26 11.08 9.78
N LEU A 383 -17.11 12.35 9.41
CA LEU A 383 -17.85 13.46 10.01
C LEU A 383 -19.35 13.28 9.84
N GLY A 384 -19.83 13.09 8.61
CA GLY A 384 -21.25 12.95 8.30
C GLY A 384 -21.90 11.74 8.96
N PHE A 385 -21.26 10.57 8.93
CA PHE A 385 -21.77 9.38 9.62
C PHE A 385 -21.83 9.54 11.13
N MET A 386 -20.83 10.18 11.76
CA MET A 386 -20.86 10.43 13.20
C MET A 386 -21.98 11.43 13.57
N LEU A 387 -22.18 12.48 12.77
CA LEU A 387 -23.26 13.45 12.97
C LEU A 387 -24.64 12.82 12.82
N LEU A 388 -24.85 11.97 11.80
CA LEU A 388 -26.11 11.25 11.59
C LEU A 388 -26.43 10.29 12.74
N ILE A 389 -25.47 9.42 13.10
CA ILE A 389 -25.69 8.42 14.16
C ILE A 389 -25.94 9.11 15.50
N SER A 390 -25.18 10.16 15.81
CA SER A 390 -25.30 10.86 17.09
C SER A 390 -26.62 11.64 17.23
N ALA A 391 -27.04 12.39 16.21
CA ALA A 391 -28.33 13.09 16.26
C ALA A 391 -29.50 12.10 16.42
N ALA A 392 -29.47 10.98 15.69
CA ALA A 392 -30.52 9.96 15.80
C ALA A 392 -30.49 9.25 17.17
N TYR A 393 -29.31 8.98 17.72
CA TYR A 393 -29.14 8.36 19.04
C TYR A 393 -29.59 9.28 20.18
N LEU A 394 -29.16 10.55 20.17
CA LEU A 394 -29.50 11.53 21.20
C LEU A 394 -31.00 11.90 21.19
N SER A 395 -31.64 11.80 20.02
CA SER A 395 -33.10 11.97 19.90
C SER A 395 -33.90 10.76 20.37
N ALA A 396 -33.28 9.59 20.54
CA ALA A 396 -33.97 8.36 20.89
C ALA A 396 -34.13 8.18 22.42
N PRO A 397 -35.26 7.64 22.90
CA PRO A 397 -35.49 7.31 24.31
C PRO A 397 -34.39 6.46 24.97
N LEU A 398 -33.67 5.64 24.20
CA LEU A 398 -32.56 4.81 24.67
C LEU A 398 -31.44 5.62 25.33
N SER A 399 -31.21 6.87 24.90
CA SER A 399 -30.18 7.73 25.48
C SER A 399 -30.54 8.23 26.89
N ILE A 400 -31.84 8.28 27.21
CA ILE A 400 -32.39 8.84 28.46
C ILE A 400 -32.46 7.77 29.56
N GLN A 401 -32.78 6.52 29.20
CA GLN A 401 -33.09 5.45 30.17
C GLN A 401 -31.89 4.91 30.96
N LEU A 402 -30.65 5.21 30.59
CA LEU A 402 -29.47 4.62 31.22
C LEU A 402 -29.19 5.12 32.65
N TYR A 403 -29.93 6.10 33.16
CA TYR A 403 -29.74 6.61 34.51
C TYR A 403 -31.07 6.71 35.25
N PRO A 404 -31.31 5.87 36.28
CA PRO A 404 -32.46 6.04 37.15
C PRO A 404 -32.30 7.39 37.86
N THR A 405 -33.12 8.36 37.47
CA THR A 405 -33.23 9.65 38.16
C THR A 405 -33.73 9.37 39.58
N THR A 406 -32.80 9.29 40.52
CA THR A 406 -33.08 9.39 41.93
C THR A 406 -33.68 10.77 42.19
N SER A 407 -35.00 10.82 42.31
CA SER A 407 -35.70 11.72 43.23
C SER A 407 -35.39 13.22 43.10
N VAL A 408 -35.86 13.90 42.07
CA VAL A 408 -36.25 15.32 42.20
C VAL A 408 -37.59 15.50 41.50
N ALA A 409 -38.65 15.33 42.28
CA ALA A 409 -40.02 15.55 41.87
C ALA A 409 -40.28 17.06 41.74
N SER A 410 -40.41 17.59 40.52
CA SER A 410 -41.27 18.76 40.21
C SER A 410 -41.05 19.40 38.83
N TYR A 411 -39.99 19.08 38.09
CA TYR A 411 -39.89 19.51 36.69
C TYR A 411 -40.44 18.41 35.80
N HIS A 412 -41.54 18.66 35.10
CA HIS A 412 -41.93 17.88 33.93
C HIS A 412 -40.90 18.20 32.83
N PRO A 413 -39.91 17.35 32.55
CA PRO A 413 -39.12 17.55 31.36
C PRO A 413 -40.05 17.47 30.15
N PRO A 414 -39.84 18.27 29.09
CA PRO A 414 -40.49 18.04 27.82
C PRO A 414 -40.32 16.55 27.47
N GLY A 415 -41.44 15.86 27.23
CA GLY A 415 -41.42 14.43 26.95
C GLY A 415 -40.50 14.11 25.76
N PRO A 416 -40.00 12.86 25.66
CA PRO A 416 -39.17 12.47 24.52
C PRO A 416 -39.89 12.79 23.21
N ILE A 417 -39.22 13.53 22.33
CA ILE A 417 -39.72 13.99 21.02
C ILE A 417 -40.31 12.82 20.24
N PHE A 418 -39.56 11.72 20.22
CA PHE A 418 -39.94 10.49 19.58
C PHE A 418 -40.36 9.50 20.65
N ALA A 419 -41.63 9.10 20.59
CA ALA A 419 -42.14 8.00 21.41
C ALA A 419 -41.48 6.65 21.08
N SER A 420 -40.75 6.54 19.96
CA SER A 420 -40.13 5.30 19.50
C SER A 420 -38.66 5.45 19.12
N ASN A 421 -37.91 4.35 19.26
CA ASN A 421 -36.53 4.23 18.80
C ASN A 421 -36.42 3.96 17.28
N ALA A 422 -37.52 4.03 16.52
CA ALA A 422 -37.57 3.64 15.12
C ALA A 422 -36.63 4.49 14.24
N ALA A 423 -36.62 5.82 14.46
CA ALA A 423 -35.76 6.74 13.72
C ALA A 423 -34.27 6.40 13.88
N PHE A 424 -33.86 5.99 15.08
CA PHE A 424 -32.49 5.55 15.36
C PHE A 424 -32.14 4.28 14.58
N TYR A 425 -32.98 3.24 14.63
CA TYR A 425 -32.70 1.99 13.91
C TYR A 425 -32.67 2.18 12.39
N ILE A 426 -33.56 3.01 11.85
CA ILE A 426 -33.57 3.36 10.42
C ILE A 426 -32.27 4.08 10.05
N THR A 427 -31.88 5.10 10.81
CA THR A 427 -30.64 5.86 10.54
C THR A 427 -29.41 4.96 10.64
N PHE A 428 -29.32 4.11 11.66
CA PHE A 428 -28.22 3.17 11.82
C PHE A 428 -28.15 2.18 10.64
N ALA A 429 -29.29 1.62 10.21
CA ALA A 429 -29.35 0.72 9.07
C ALA A 429 -28.93 1.41 7.76
N VAL A 430 -29.38 2.65 7.53
CA VAL A 430 -29.00 3.44 6.35
C VAL A 430 -27.50 3.73 6.36
N VAL A 431 -26.95 4.18 7.48
CA VAL A 431 -25.50 4.45 7.59
C VAL A 431 -24.70 3.16 7.39
N PHE A 432 -25.14 2.04 7.96
CA PHE A 432 -24.51 0.75 7.76
C PHE A 432 -24.51 0.33 6.28
N VAL A 433 -25.65 0.42 5.59
CA VAL A 433 -25.77 0.06 4.17
C VAL A 433 -24.91 0.95 3.28
N LEU A 434 -24.92 2.28 3.52
CA LEU A 434 -24.08 3.22 2.78
C LEU A 434 -22.59 2.93 2.99
N HIS A 435 -22.18 2.71 4.23
CA HIS A 435 -20.80 2.38 4.57
C HIS A 435 -20.38 1.04 3.95
N LEU A 436 -21.26 0.03 4.00
CA LEU A 436 -21.03 -1.27 3.38
C LEU A 436 -20.88 -1.15 1.86
N ALA A 437 -21.76 -0.42 1.19
CA ALA A 437 -21.69 -0.20 -0.25
C ALA A 437 -20.36 0.47 -0.66
N LEU A 438 -19.92 1.49 0.08
CA LEU A 438 -18.63 2.15 -0.16
C LEU A 438 -17.44 1.22 0.13
N SER A 439 -17.49 0.42 1.20
CA SER A 439 -16.45 -0.56 1.51
C SER A 439 -16.36 -1.66 0.46
N LEU A 440 -17.50 -2.13 -0.06
CA LEU A 440 -17.55 -3.12 -1.15
C LEU A 440 -16.98 -2.53 -2.45
N LEU A 441 -17.23 -1.25 -2.72
CA LEU A 441 -16.66 -0.55 -3.88
C LEU A 441 -15.12 -0.49 -3.83
N GLN A 442 -14.55 -0.43 -2.62
CA GLN A 442 -13.11 -0.43 -2.38
C GLN A 442 -12.48 -1.84 -2.35
N THR A 443 -13.28 -2.91 -2.44
CA THR A 443 -12.72 -4.26 -2.47
C THR A 443 -11.98 -4.53 -3.78
N SER A 444 -10.96 -5.39 -3.70
CA SER A 444 -10.08 -5.72 -4.83
C SER A 444 -10.79 -6.32 -6.04
N MET A 445 -12.03 -6.79 -5.88
CA MET A 445 -12.81 -7.36 -6.98
C MET A 445 -13.47 -6.29 -7.85
N VAL A 446 -13.78 -5.14 -7.25
CA VAL A 446 -14.59 -4.10 -7.86
C VAL A 446 -13.72 -2.92 -8.30
N LEU A 447 -12.68 -2.61 -7.51
CA LEU A 447 -11.81 -1.46 -7.72
C LEU A 447 -11.12 -1.44 -9.10
N PRO A 448 -10.54 -2.54 -9.62
CA PRO A 448 -9.90 -2.53 -10.95
C PRO A 448 -10.88 -2.29 -12.10
N ARG A 449 -12.16 -2.64 -11.92
CA ARG A 449 -13.18 -2.53 -12.97
C ARG A 449 -13.77 -1.12 -13.08
N ILE A 450 -13.91 -0.46 -11.94
CA ILE A 450 -14.55 0.86 -11.85
C ILE A 450 -13.51 1.99 -11.92
N GLY A 451 -12.30 1.72 -11.45
CA GLY A 451 -11.21 2.69 -11.38
C GLY A 451 -11.26 3.52 -10.10
N ILE A 452 -10.08 3.81 -9.55
CA ILE A 452 -9.92 4.53 -8.29
C ILE A 452 -10.55 5.94 -8.30
N HIS A 453 -10.54 6.61 -9.45
CA HIS A 453 -11.13 7.95 -9.61
C HIS A 453 -12.60 7.99 -9.24
N VAL A 454 -13.39 7.06 -9.80
CA VAL A 454 -14.84 6.99 -9.58
C VAL A 454 -15.12 6.70 -8.11
N VAL A 455 -14.36 5.79 -7.49
CA VAL A 455 -14.50 5.48 -6.06
C VAL A 455 -14.23 6.72 -5.19
N ALA A 456 -13.22 7.52 -5.51
CA ALA A 456 -12.91 8.76 -4.80
C ALA A 456 -14.05 9.80 -4.94
N TYR A 457 -14.57 10.01 -6.15
CA TYR A 457 -15.68 10.95 -6.38
C TYR A 457 -16.99 10.51 -5.71
N VAL A 458 -17.37 9.25 -5.85
CA VAL A 458 -18.59 8.70 -5.23
C VAL A 458 -18.48 8.77 -3.71
N GLY A 459 -17.35 8.37 -3.14
CA GLY A 459 -17.10 8.48 -1.70
C GLY A 459 -17.19 9.92 -1.19
N PHE A 460 -16.63 10.87 -1.94
CA PHE A 460 -16.70 12.30 -1.59
C PHE A 460 -18.14 12.84 -1.66
N LEU A 461 -18.90 12.51 -2.70
CA LEU A 461 -20.30 12.95 -2.87
C LEU A 461 -21.20 12.37 -1.77
N VAL A 462 -21.08 11.08 -1.48
CA VAL A 462 -21.84 10.44 -0.37
C VAL A 462 -21.42 11.04 0.97
N GLY A 463 -20.13 11.30 1.16
CA GLY A 463 -19.60 12.01 2.32
C GLY A 463 -20.27 13.37 2.50
N LEU A 464 -20.24 14.23 1.48
CA LEU A 464 -20.86 15.55 1.53
C LEU A 464 -22.36 15.46 1.83
N GLY A 465 -23.08 14.60 1.14
CA GLY A 465 -24.51 14.36 1.39
C GLY A 465 -24.77 13.94 2.84
N SER A 466 -23.92 13.07 3.40
CA SER A 466 -24.03 12.65 4.81
C SER A 466 -23.74 13.78 5.80
N VAL A 467 -22.79 14.69 5.51
CA VAL A 467 -22.51 15.87 6.33
C VAL A 467 -23.68 16.83 6.33
N PHE A 468 -24.24 17.17 5.15
CA PHE A 468 -25.40 18.06 5.07
C PHE A 468 -26.63 17.45 5.74
N ALA A 469 -26.88 16.15 5.54
CA ALA A 469 -27.97 15.45 6.23
C ALA A 469 -27.76 15.46 7.76
N GLY A 470 -26.53 15.21 8.22
CA GLY A 470 -26.16 15.32 9.63
C GLY A 470 -26.41 16.73 10.17
N LEU A 471 -25.84 17.76 9.54
CA LEU A 471 -26.04 19.17 9.91
C LEU A 471 -27.52 19.57 9.93
N GLY A 472 -28.31 19.09 8.96
CA GLY A 472 -29.76 19.30 8.92
C GLY A 472 -30.49 18.65 10.11
N MET A 473 -30.10 17.43 10.49
CA MET A 473 -30.65 16.76 11.68
C MET A 473 -30.27 17.44 13.00
N TRP A 474 -29.12 18.13 13.03
CA TRP A 474 -28.70 18.99 14.14
C TRP A 474 -29.30 20.39 14.08
N GLY A 475 -30.14 20.72 13.10
CA GLY A 475 -30.72 22.06 12.92
C GLY A 475 -29.70 23.14 12.56
N ALA A 476 -28.48 22.77 12.17
CA ALA A 476 -27.38 23.69 11.92
C ALA A 476 -27.46 24.44 10.58
N LEU A 477 -28.38 24.02 9.70
CA LEU A 477 -28.65 24.62 8.39
C LEU A 477 -29.84 25.61 8.38
N ALA A 478 -30.59 25.68 9.49
CA ALA A 478 -31.71 26.59 9.67
C ALA A 478 -31.21 27.88 10.34
#